data_AF-A0A421JIF0-F1
#
_entry.id   AF-A0A421JIF0-F1
#
_cell.length_a   1.000
_cell.length_b   1.000
_cell.length_c   1.000
_cell.angle_alpha   90.00
_cell.angle_beta   90.00
_cell.angle_gamma   90.00
#
_symmetry.space_group_name_H-M   'P 1'
#
loop_
_entity.id
_entity.type
_entity.pdbx_description
1 polymer ?
#
loop_
_entity_poly.entity_id
_entity_poly.type
_entity_poly.pdbx_seq_one_letter_code
_entity_poly.pdbx_strand_id
1 'polypeptide(L)'
;MFRSLIRLPRIGGLTSFGARYLTSISHARTIQFGQPSFIIPAFLQPQQPSKIPNITTPQTIIGNLVREIEQENVEENTLHADSVKRKRKLKMKKHKLRKRRRSERALKKRLGNQTKKKAQVKEKSTHLTFKTMSQITFVTGNANKLKEVVAILSSGSSSSNSDNTHSVGKYTIVNQSLDLDELQGTIEEVTIHKARAAADLIKGPVLVEDTCLGFNAYNNLPGPYIKWFLKSIGLQGLVQMLSGFEDKSANAICTFGYCQGPGFEVKLFQGITEGEIVSSRGPTDFGWDSVFQPKGFDQTYAEMEKSVKNTISHRYRALDKVREFLLAQE
;
A
#
# COMPACT_ATOMS: atom_id res chain seq x y z
N MET A 1 85.37 19.20 11.18
CA MET A 1 85.80 17.78 11.12
C MET A 1 84.82 16.99 12.01
N PHE A 2 84.38 15.78 11.72
CA PHE A 2 84.53 14.90 10.54
C PHE A 2 83.19 14.88 9.73
N ARG A 3 82.90 14.13 8.65
CA ARG A 3 83.53 13.01 7.90
C ARG A 3 83.46 11.57 8.46
N SER A 4 82.26 10.96 8.40
CA SER A 4 82.07 9.55 8.02
C SER A 4 80.67 9.41 7.39
N LEU A 5 80.35 8.83 6.22
CA LEU A 5 80.92 7.79 5.32
C LEU A 5 80.30 6.37 5.44
N ILE A 6 79.18 6.19 4.73
CA ILE A 6 78.89 5.06 3.81
C ILE A 6 78.84 3.62 4.38
N ARG A 7 77.66 2.97 4.25
CA ARG A 7 77.50 1.82 3.31
C ARG A 7 76.04 1.44 2.99
N LEU A 8 75.83 1.05 1.72
CA LEU A 8 74.63 0.37 1.18
C LEU A 8 75.09 -0.79 0.28
N PRO A 9 74.33 -1.89 0.23
CA PRO A 9 74.16 -2.74 -0.95
C PRO A 9 72.68 -2.76 -1.40
N ARG A 10 72.34 -2.42 -2.66
CA ARG A 10 72.27 -3.31 -3.85
C ARG A 10 71.23 -4.44 -3.72
N ILE A 11 70.05 -4.29 -4.33
CA ILE A 11 69.69 -4.56 -5.75
C ILE A 11 69.36 -6.05 -6.02
N GLY A 12 68.13 -6.30 -6.50
CA GLY A 12 67.65 -7.58 -7.02
C GLY A 12 66.15 -7.77 -6.74
N GLY A 13 65.25 -7.96 -7.72
CA GLY A 13 65.43 -7.95 -9.17
C GLY A 13 64.08 -7.87 -9.91
N LEU A 14 64.12 -7.71 -11.24
CA LEU A 14 62.92 -7.73 -12.09
C LEU A 14 62.45 -9.17 -12.36
N THR A 15 61.14 -9.38 -12.37
CA THR A 15 60.49 -10.28 -13.35
C THR A 15 59.17 -9.67 -13.84
N SER A 16 58.89 -9.83 -15.13
CA SER A 16 57.69 -9.28 -15.78
C SER A 16 56.88 -10.40 -16.43
N PHE A 17 55.61 -10.53 -16.03
CA PHE A 17 54.56 -11.25 -16.74
C PHE A 17 53.29 -10.38 -16.68
N GLY A 18 52.43 -10.34 -17.69
CA GLY A 18 52.47 -10.96 -19.02
C GLY A 18 51.12 -10.74 -19.69
N ALA A 19 51.09 -10.07 -20.86
CA ALA A 19 49.84 -9.63 -21.48
C ALA A 19 49.14 -10.71 -22.32
N ARG A 20 47.92 -10.37 -22.81
CA ARG A 20 46.91 -11.21 -23.53
C ARG A 20 45.95 -11.90 -22.55
N TYR A 21 44.64 -12.01 -22.80
CA TYR A 21 43.94 -11.98 -24.10
C TYR A 21 42.88 -10.88 -24.25
N LEU A 22 42.53 -10.60 -25.50
CA LEU A 22 41.33 -9.90 -25.96
C LEU A 22 40.70 -10.70 -27.11
N THR A 23 39.46 -10.35 -27.49
CA THR A 23 38.67 -10.94 -28.60
C THR A 23 38.13 -12.38 -28.33
N SER A 24 37.03 -12.87 -28.93
CA SER A 24 36.16 -12.26 -29.97
C SER A 24 34.72 -12.82 -29.97
N ILE A 25 33.77 -12.00 -30.46
CA ILE A 25 32.60 -12.33 -31.29
C ILE A 25 31.43 -13.16 -30.70
N SER A 26 30.29 -12.46 -30.70
CA SER A 26 28.87 -12.85 -30.59
C SER A 26 28.41 -14.15 -31.26
N HIS A 27 27.29 -14.69 -30.76
CA HIS A 27 26.28 -15.39 -31.57
C HIS A 27 24.86 -14.99 -31.13
N ALA A 28 24.11 -14.33 -32.01
CA ALA A 28 22.66 -14.15 -31.87
C ALA A 28 21.94 -15.26 -32.67
N ARG A 29 20.76 -15.70 -32.24
CA ARG A 29 19.89 -16.61 -32.99
C ARG A 29 18.52 -15.99 -33.23
N THR A 30 18.13 -15.95 -34.51
CA THR A 30 16.90 -15.33 -35.00
C THR A 30 15.67 -16.19 -34.70
N ILE A 31 14.55 -15.55 -34.38
CA ILE A 31 13.24 -16.19 -34.19
C ILE A 31 12.56 -16.34 -35.57
N GLN A 32 11.91 -17.48 -35.82
CA GLN A 32 11.22 -17.76 -37.08
C GLN A 32 9.70 -17.87 -36.86
N PHE A 33 8.91 -17.15 -37.67
CA PHE A 33 7.45 -17.12 -37.59
C PHE A 33 6.80 -18.11 -38.56
N GLY A 34 5.68 -18.73 -38.16
CA GLY A 34 4.82 -19.55 -39.02
C GLY A 34 3.59 -18.77 -39.56
N GLN A 35 3.01 -19.25 -40.66
CA GLN A 35 1.84 -18.66 -41.34
C GLN A 35 0.63 -19.63 -41.34
N PRO A 36 -0.62 -19.13 -41.41
CA PRO A 36 -1.86 -19.93 -41.33
C PRO A 36 -2.45 -20.31 -42.71
N SER A 37 -3.49 -21.13 -42.73
CA SER A 37 -4.27 -21.52 -43.92
C SER A 37 -5.78 -21.68 -43.66
N PHE A 38 -6.61 -21.52 -44.71
CA PHE A 38 -8.09 -21.37 -44.67
C PHE A 38 -8.77 -22.01 -45.92
N ILE A 39 -9.86 -22.78 -45.78
CA ILE A 39 -10.82 -23.19 -46.85
C ILE A 39 -12.24 -23.40 -46.26
N ILE A 40 -13.34 -23.21 -47.04
CA ILE A 40 -14.77 -23.34 -46.61
C ILE A 40 -15.67 -24.09 -47.70
N PRO A 41 -17.05 -24.12 -47.75
CA PRO A 41 -17.85 -25.40 -47.85
C PRO A 41 -18.98 -25.49 -48.96
N ALA A 42 -19.90 -26.50 -48.94
CA ALA A 42 -21.40 -26.38 -49.21
C ALA A 42 -22.27 -27.69 -49.41
N PHE A 43 -23.57 -27.67 -48.98
CA PHE A 43 -24.86 -28.28 -49.53
C PHE A 43 -25.06 -29.84 -49.71
N LEU A 44 -26.26 -30.49 -49.92
CA LEU A 44 -27.75 -30.19 -49.94
C LEU A 44 -28.68 -31.46 -49.71
N GLN A 45 -30.02 -31.38 -49.95
CA GLN A 45 -31.13 -32.43 -49.86
C GLN A 45 -32.29 -32.10 -50.90
N PRO A 46 -33.63 -32.45 -50.85
CA PRO A 46 -34.53 -33.37 -50.04
C PRO A 46 -35.77 -34.06 -50.81
N GLN A 47 -36.77 -34.64 -50.08
CA GLN A 47 -38.27 -34.81 -50.36
C GLN A 47 -39.03 -36.16 -50.63
N GLN A 48 -40.38 -36.16 -50.47
CA GLN A 48 -41.42 -37.27 -50.54
C GLN A 48 -42.87 -36.81 -50.94
N PRO A 49 -43.85 -37.71 -51.29
CA PRO A 49 -45.33 -37.44 -51.28
C PRO A 49 -46.33 -38.61 -50.88
N SER A 50 -47.67 -38.41 -51.04
CA SER A 50 -48.81 -38.99 -50.24
C SER A 50 -50.12 -39.46 -51.01
N LYS A 51 -51.28 -39.75 -50.33
CA LYS A 51 -52.64 -40.04 -50.94
C LYS A 51 -53.93 -39.87 -50.03
N ILE A 52 -55.15 -40.26 -50.51
CA ILE A 52 -56.50 -39.56 -50.38
C ILE A 52 -57.72 -40.47 -49.91
N PRO A 53 -58.88 -39.96 -49.38
CA PRO A 53 -60.03 -40.72 -48.80
C PRO A 53 -61.39 -40.77 -49.61
N ASN A 54 -62.54 -41.16 -48.99
CA ASN A 54 -63.83 -41.57 -49.64
C ASN A 54 -65.16 -41.11 -48.90
N ILE A 55 -66.38 -41.39 -49.42
CA ILE A 55 -67.69 -40.75 -49.09
C ILE A 55 -68.80 -41.72 -48.53
N THR A 56 -69.86 -41.21 -47.86
CA THR A 56 -70.92 -41.96 -47.10
C THR A 56 -72.38 -41.56 -47.45
N THR A 57 -73.40 -42.36 -47.04
CA THR A 57 -74.81 -42.38 -47.51
C THR A 57 -75.91 -42.10 -46.42
N PRO A 58 -77.21 -41.89 -46.79
CA PRO A 58 -78.20 -41.11 -46.01
C PRO A 58 -78.76 -41.59 -44.65
N GLN A 59 -78.22 -42.61 -43.97
CA GLN A 59 -78.69 -42.92 -42.59
C GLN A 59 -78.34 -41.82 -41.56
N THR A 60 -77.46 -40.89 -41.93
CA THR A 60 -76.94 -39.82 -41.06
C THR A 60 -77.99 -38.80 -40.61
N ILE A 61 -79.04 -38.53 -41.40
CA ILE A 61 -79.86 -37.32 -41.27
C ILE A 61 -80.65 -37.28 -39.93
N ILE A 62 -81.29 -38.39 -39.56
CA ILE A 62 -82.06 -38.46 -38.30
C ILE A 62 -81.12 -38.50 -37.08
N GLY A 63 -79.95 -39.13 -37.22
CA GLY A 63 -78.92 -39.15 -36.18
C GLY A 63 -78.22 -37.81 -35.95
N ASN A 64 -78.21 -36.93 -36.96
CA ASN A 64 -77.63 -35.59 -36.84
C ASN A 64 -78.54 -34.64 -36.06
N LEU A 65 -79.85 -34.60 -36.34
CA LEU A 65 -80.75 -33.63 -35.72
C LEU A 65 -80.83 -33.76 -34.18
N VAL A 66 -80.75 -34.99 -33.66
CA VAL A 66 -80.67 -35.23 -32.21
C VAL A 66 -79.31 -34.79 -31.64
N ARG A 67 -78.22 -35.03 -32.38
CA ARG A 67 -76.88 -34.61 -31.98
C ARG A 67 -76.69 -33.10 -32.02
N GLU A 68 -77.31 -32.39 -32.95
CA GLU A 68 -77.25 -30.92 -33.05
C GLU A 68 -77.86 -30.29 -31.79
N ILE A 69 -79.04 -30.76 -31.35
CA ILE A 69 -79.70 -30.28 -30.11
C ILE A 69 -78.86 -30.62 -28.85
N GLU A 70 -78.25 -31.80 -28.78
CA GLU A 70 -77.33 -32.14 -27.67
C GLU A 70 -76.01 -31.33 -27.74
N GLN A 71 -75.47 -31.06 -28.93
CA GLN A 71 -74.25 -30.29 -29.12
C GLN A 71 -74.45 -28.82 -28.78
N GLU A 72 -75.54 -28.17 -29.20
CA GLU A 72 -75.84 -26.79 -28.81
C GLU A 72 -75.96 -26.64 -27.28
N ASN A 73 -76.63 -27.58 -26.61
CA ASN A 73 -76.74 -27.59 -25.14
C ASN A 73 -75.39 -27.81 -24.43
N VAL A 74 -74.46 -28.56 -25.04
CA VAL A 74 -73.09 -28.73 -24.53
C VAL A 74 -72.20 -27.53 -24.86
N GLU A 75 -72.36 -26.89 -26.01
CA GLU A 75 -71.62 -25.68 -26.38
C GLU A 75 -72.04 -24.47 -25.53
N GLU A 76 -73.34 -24.23 -25.29
CA GLU A 76 -73.78 -23.18 -24.35
C GLU A 76 -73.22 -23.42 -22.93
N ASN A 77 -73.32 -24.65 -22.41
CA ASN A 77 -72.81 -24.98 -21.09
C ASN A 77 -71.28 -24.85 -20.99
N THR A 78 -70.54 -25.23 -22.03
CA THR A 78 -69.07 -25.08 -22.04
C THR A 78 -68.64 -23.62 -22.23
N LEU A 79 -69.32 -22.84 -23.08
CA LEU A 79 -69.14 -21.39 -23.20
C LEU A 79 -69.42 -20.68 -21.88
N HIS A 80 -70.49 -21.06 -21.16
CA HIS A 80 -70.79 -20.51 -19.84
C HIS A 80 -69.75 -20.93 -18.80
N ALA A 81 -69.35 -22.21 -18.76
CA ALA A 81 -68.33 -22.71 -17.85
C ALA A 81 -66.98 -22.02 -18.09
N ASP A 82 -66.57 -21.80 -19.34
CA ASP A 82 -65.34 -21.10 -19.67
C ASP A 82 -65.44 -19.58 -19.45
N SER A 83 -66.62 -18.97 -19.64
CA SER A 83 -66.90 -17.61 -19.17
C SER A 83 -66.69 -17.49 -17.66
N VAL A 84 -67.17 -18.46 -16.86
CA VAL A 84 -66.96 -18.52 -15.40
C VAL A 84 -65.50 -18.78 -15.04
N LYS A 85 -64.80 -19.72 -15.70
CA LYS A 85 -63.35 -19.96 -15.51
C LYS A 85 -62.53 -18.70 -15.86
N ARG A 86 -62.85 -18.02 -16.97
CA ARG A 86 -62.19 -16.79 -17.43
C ARG A 86 -62.45 -15.63 -16.46
N LYS A 87 -63.68 -15.46 -15.96
CA LYS A 87 -64.02 -14.52 -14.87
C LYS A 87 -63.25 -14.82 -13.58
N ARG A 88 -63.17 -16.09 -13.15
CA ARG A 88 -62.35 -16.53 -11.98
C ARG A 88 -60.85 -16.24 -12.19
N LYS A 89 -60.29 -16.57 -13.36
CA LYS A 89 -58.89 -16.30 -13.75
C LYS A 89 -58.58 -14.80 -13.77
N LEU A 90 -59.50 -13.96 -14.24
CA LEU A 90 -59.41 -12.49 -14.17
C LEU A 90 -59.46 -11.97 -12.74
N LYS A 91 -60.38 -12.49 -11.90
CA LYS A 91 -60.51 -12.14 -10.48
C LYS A 91 -59.22 -12.45 -9.72
N MET A 92 -58.60 -13.61 -9.99
CA MET A 92 -57.29 -13.99 -9.44
C MET A 92 -56.14 -13.12 -9.97
N LYS A 93 -56.11 -12.77 -11.26
CA LYS A 93 -55.10 -11.85 -11.83
C LYS A 93 -55.20 -10.45 -11.20
N LYS A 94 -56.42 -9.92 -11.03
CA LYS A 94 -56.69 -8.66 -10.31
C LYS A 94 -56.31 -8.75 -8.82
N HIS A 95 -56.53 -9.89 -8.15
CA HIS A 95 -56.08 -10.09 -6.75
C HIS A 95 -54.55 -10.12 -6.62
N LYS A 96 -53.84 -10.90 -7.46
CA LYS A 96 -52.37 -10.95 -7.47
C LYS A 96 -51.78 -9.55 -7.74
N LEU A 97 -52.34 -8.80 -8.69
CA LEU A 97 -51.93 -7.41 -8.96
C LEU A 97 -52.20 -6.47 -7.77
N ARG A 98 -53.34 -6.61 -7.06
CA ARG A 98 -53.62 -5.85 -5.83
C ARG A 98 -52.64 -6.19 -4.69
N LYS A 99 -52.24 -7.46 -4.51
CA LYS A 99 -51.19 -7.85 -3.55
C LYS A 99 -49.83 -7.23 -3.92
N ARG A 100 -49.41 -7.33 -5.18
CA ARG A 100 -48.15 -6.73 -5.68
C ARG A 100 -48.11 -5.20 -5.50
N ARG A 101 -49.20 -4.49 -5.85
CA ARG A 101 -49.30 -3.03 -5.61
C ARG A 101 -49.28 -2.66 -4.12
N ARG A 102 -49.70 -3.54 -3.20
CA ARG A 102 -49.57 -3.33 -1.75
C ARG A 102 -48.12 -3.52 -1.28
N SER A 103 -47.41 -4.55 -1.74
CA SER A 103 -45.99 -4.75 -1.38
C SER A 103 -45.09 -3.66 -1.99
N GLU A 104 -45.32 -3.23 -3.23
CA GLU A 104 -44.62 -2.10 -3.86
C GLU A 104 -44.81 -0.79 -3.06
N ARG A 105 -46.04 -0.50 -2.59
CA ARG A 105 -46.32 0.65 -1.72
C ARG A 105 -45.66 0.53 -0.34
N ALA A 106 -45.66 -0.66 0.27
CA ALA A 106 -44.99 -0.90 1.55
C ALA A 106 -43.46 -0.76 1.43
N LEU A 107 -42.87 -1.25 0.34
CA LEU A 107 -41.46 -1.10 0.02
C LEU A 107 -41.09 0.38 -0.20
N LYS A 108 -41.86 1.11 -1.02
CA LYS A 108 -41.64 2.55 -1.24
C LYS A 108 -41.80 3.37 0.05
N LYS A 109 -42.68 2.97 0.98
CA LYS A 109 -42.78 3.56 2.33
C LYS A 109 -41.58 3.20 3.22
N ARG A 110 -41.05 1.98 3.15
CA ARG A 110 -39.79 1.59 3.83
C ARG A 110 -38.59 2.39 3.32
N LEU A 111 -38.39 2.50 2.01
CA LEU A 111 -37.31 3.33 1.44
C LEU A 111 -37.48 4.81 1.78
N GLY A 112 -38.70 5.36 1.67
CA GLY A 112 -38.98 6.75 2.06
C GLY A 112 -38.74 7.04 3.55
N ASN A 113 -38.98 6.07 4.43
CA ASN A 113 -38.64 6.19 5.84
C ASN A 113 -37.12 6.04 6.07
N GLN A 114 -36.40 5.23 5.29
CA GLN A 114 -34.94 5.14 5.35
C GLN A 114 -34.25 6.42 4.87
N THR A 115 -34.73 7.05 3.78
CA THR A 115 -34.18 8.35 3.33
C THR A 115 -34.50 9.46 4.31
N LYS A 116 -35.73 9.51 4.88
CA LYS A 116 -36.03 10.45 5.97
C LYS A 116 -35.19 10.21 7.22
N LYS A 117 -34.95 8.96 7.63
CA LYS A 117 -34.07 8.66 8.78
C LYS A 117 -32.60 9.03 8.49
N LYS A 118 -32.10 8.82 7.27
CA LYS A 118 -30.78 9.32 6.84
C LYS A 118 -30.70 10.86 6.84
N ALA A 119 -31.73 11.55 6.34
CA ALA A 119 -31.78 13.01 6.35
C ALA A 119 -31.80 13.58 7.78
N GLN A 120 -32.66 13.04 8.65
CA GLN A 120 -32.79 13.50 10.04
C GLN A 120 -31.55 13.17 10.90
N VAL A 121 -30.82 12.11 10.58
CA VAL A 121 -29.47 11.86 11.13
C VAL A 121 -28.47 12.89 10.60
N LYS A 122 -28.52 13.25 9.31
CA LYS A 122 -27.63 14.26 8.72
C LYS A 122 -27.87 15.66 9.31
N GLU A 123 -29.13 16.03 9.58
CA GLU A 123 -29.49 17.31 10.22
C GLU A 123 -29.16 17.37 11.72
N LYS A 124 -29.28 16.26 12.47
CA LYS A 124 -28.86 16.22 13.88
C LYS A 124 -27.34 16.07 14.08
N SER A 125 -26.57 15.85 13.02
CA SER A 125 -25.11 15.68 13.07
C SER A 125 -24.31 16.95 12.77
N THR A 126 -24.96 18.11 12.58
CA THR A 126 -24.29 19.39 12.25
C THR A 126 -23.79 20.18 13.46
N HIS A 127 -24.10 19.74 14.69
CA HIS A 127 -23.67 20.38 15.94
C HIS A 127 -23.07 19.40 16.96
N LEU A 128 -22.45 18.32 16.48
CA LEU A 128 -21.37 17.63 17.19
C LEU A 128 -20.12 17.71 16.32
N THR A 129 -19.15 18.53 16.71
CA THR A 129 -17.84 18.65 16.05
C THR A 129 -16.97 17.45 16.37
N PHE A 130 -17.29 16.29 15.76
CA PHE A 130 -16.32 15.22 15.59
C PHE A 130 -15.16 15.77 14.75
N LYS A 131 -14.07 16.16 15.43
CA LYS A 131 -12.79 16.52 14.81
C LYS A 131 -12.36 15.32 13.97
N THR A 132 -12.46 15.43 12.65
CA THR A 132 -12.24 14.30 11.74
C THR A 132 -10.76 13.92 11.78
N MET A 133 -10.44 12.90 12.57
CA MET A 133 -9.06 12.48 12.77
C MET A 133 -8.44 12.06 11.44
N SER A 134 -7.35 12.76 11.09
CA SER A 134 -6.71 12.69 9.79
C SER A 134 -5.57 11.68 9.87
N GLN A 135 -5.74 10.54 9.20
CA GLN A 135 -4.77 9.45 9.24
C GLN A 135 -3.49 9.81 8.46
N ILE A 136 -2.33 9.53 9.05
CA ILE A 136 -1.01 9.59 8.41
C ILE A 136 -0.38 8.20 8.51
N THR A 137 0.06 7.64 7.39
CA THR A 137 0.75 6.36 7.37
C THR A 137 2.26 6.56 7.53
N PHE A 138 2.80 6.16 8.68
CA PHE A 138 4.24 6.07 8.93
C PHE A 138 4.82 4.81 8.27
N VAL A 139 5.52 5.01 7.16
CA VAL A 139 6.04 3.92 6.32
C VAL A 139 7.41 3.48 6.80
N THR A 140 7.45 2.32 7.46
CA THR A 140 8.68 1.63 7.87
C THR A 140 8.41 0.15 8.15
N GLY A 141 9.34 -0.71 7.74
CA GLY A 141 9.42 -2.12 8.17
C GLY A 141 10.38 -2.33 9.37
N ASN A 142 11.07 -1.29 9.83
CA ASN A 142 12.02 -1.40 10.94
C ASN A 142 11.29 -1.26 12.29
N ALA A 143 11.11 -2.39 12.98
CA ALA A 143 10.41 -2.46 14.26
C ALA A 143 11.07 -1.65 15.40
N ASN A 144 12.38 -1.37 15.34
CA ASN A 144 13.05 -0.56 16.36
C ASN A 144 12.86 0.94 16.10
N LYS A 145 12.93 1.40 14.84
CA LYS A 145 12.49 2.75 14.46
C LYS A 145 11.04 2.99 14.91
N LEU A 146 10.15 2.03 14.65
CA LEU A 146 8.75 2.11 15.07
C LEU A 146 8.62 2.27 16.59
N LYS A 147 9.30 1.43 17.40
CA LYS A 147 9.29 1.56 18.87
C LYS A 147 9.78 2.93 19.36
N GLU A 148 10.83 3.49 18.78
CA GLU A 148 11.33 4.81 19.17
C GLU A 148 10.34 5.92 18.79
N VAL A 149 9.78 5.92 17.58
CA VAL A 149 8.74 6.87 17.16
C VAL A 149 7.51 6.77 18.06
N VAL A 150 7.04 5.55 18.35
CA VAL A 150 5.93 5.26 19.27
C VAL A 150 6.20 5.82 20.66
N ALA A 151 7.39 5.59 21.22
CA ALA A 151 7.75 6.07 22.55
C ALA A 151 7.80 7.60 22.62
N ILE A 152 8.39 8.25 21.62
CA ILE A 152 8.50 9.71 21.54
C ILE A 152 7.12 10.38 21.37
N LEU A 153 6.27 9.89 20.47
CA LEU A 153 4.92 10.45 20.31
C LEU A 153 4.05 10.23 21.54
N SER A 154 4.21 9.11 22.24
CA SER A 154 3.47 8.80 23.46
C SER A 154 3.92 9.64 24.66
N SER A 155 5.22 9.91 24.81
CA SER A 155 5.70 10.80 25.90
C SER A 155 5.23 12.26 25.74
N GLY A 156 4.91 12.68 24.51
CA GLY A 156 4.33 13.98 24.21
C GLY A 156 2.80 14.08 24.29
N SER A 157 2.07 12.98 24.57
CA SER A 157 0.61 12.90 24.40
C SER A 157 -0.11 12.40 25.66
N SER A 158 -0.81 13.30 26.36
CA SER A 158 -1.48 13.05 27.65
C SER A 158 -2.74 12.15 27.59
N SER A 159 -2.84 11.23 26.63
CA SER A 159 -3.95 10.27 26.50
C SER A 159 -3.49 8.99 25.80
N SER A 160 -3.11 8.00 26.61
CA SER A 160 -2.78 6.65 26.16
C SER A 160 -4.06 5.82 25.94
N ASN A 161 -4.44 5.62 24.68
CA ASN A 161 -5.43 4.60 24.30
C ASN A 161 -4.74 3.26 24.00
N SER A 162 -5.50 2.16 24.10
CA SER A 162 -4.95 0.79 24.05
C SER A 162 -4.63 0.26 22.65
N ASP A 163 -4.98 1.00 21.60
CA ASP A 163 -4.71 0.63 20.21
C ASP A 163 -3.34 1.16 19.76
N ASN A 164 -2.70 0.52 18.77
CA ASN A 164 -1.40 0.94 18.19
C ASN A 164 -1.57 2.19 17.30
N THR A 165 -2.05 3.29 17.89
CA THR A 165 -2.76 4.37 17.20
C THR A 165 -2.40 5.71 17.84
N HIS A 166 -1.16 6.12 17.62
CA HIS A 166 -0.56 7.29 18.28
C HIS A 166 -1.11 8.56 17.65
N SER A 167 -1.72 9.43 18.46
CA SER A 167 -2.41 10.63 17.97
C SER A 167 -1.62 11.90 18.31
N VAL A 168 -1.54 12.82 17.36
CA VAL A 168 -0.86 14.12 17.48
C VAL A 168 -1.85 15.19 17.05
N GLY A 169 -2.48 15.86 18.01
CA GLY A 169 -3.61 16.75 17.75
C GLY A 169 -4.75 16.00 17.05
N LYS A 170 -5.18 16.51 15.89
CA LYS A 170 -6.17 15.88 15.00
C LYS A 170 -5.62 14.76 14.11
N TYR A 171 -4.32 14.45 14.18
CA TYR A 171 -3.71 13.43 13.32
C TYR A 171 -3.57 12.08 14.03
N THR A 172 -3.77 11.00 13.28
CA THR A 172 -3.64 9.63 13.77
C THR A 172 -2.54 8.93 12.98
N ILE A 173 -1.45 8.56 13.65
CA ILE A 173 -0.32 7.87 13.05
C ILE A 173 -0.58 6.36 13.09
N VAL A 174 -0.57 5.72 11.92
CA VAL A 174 -0.60 4.26 11.75
C VAL A 174 0.69 3.79 11.08
N ASN A 175 1.15 2.57 11.33
CA ASN A 175 2.30 2.01 10.63
C ASN A 175 1.87 1.11 9.46
N GLN A 176 2.65 1.18 8.37
CA GLN A 176 2.61 0.20 7.28
C GLN A 176 4.04 -0.06 6.79
N SER A 177 4.37 -1.32 6.49
CA SER A 177 5.60 -1.62 5.75
C SER A 177 5.30 -1.57 4.25
N LEU A 178 6.14 -0.87 3.49
CA LEU A 178 6.18 -0.90 2.04
C LEU A 178 7.60 -1.28 1.62
N ASP A 179 7.72 -1.98 0.50
CA ASP A 179 8.99 -2.15 -0.20
C ASP A 179 9.20 -0.92 -1.08
N LEU A 180 10.36 -0.27 -0.97
CA LEU A 180 10.66 1.05 -1.55
C LEU A 180 12.16 1.16 -1.85
N ASP A 181 12.52 1.69 -3.01
CA ASP A 181 13.91 1.84 -3.43
C ASP A 181 14.70 2.82 -2.54
N GLU A 182 15.81 2.32 -1.97
CA GLU A 182 16.82 3.14 -1.29
C GLU A 182 17.75 3.77 -2.35
N LEU A 183 17.42 4.99 -2.80
CA LEU A 183 18.27 5.75 -3.72
C LEU A 183 19.64 6.13 -3.13
N GLN A 184 20.53 6.53 -4.03
CA GLN A 184 21.78 7.22 -3.71
C GLN A 184 21.60 8.73 -3.94
N GLY A 185 22.19 9.55 -3.09
CA GLY A 185 22.03 11.01 -3.07
C GLY A 185 22.35 11.60 -1.68
N THR A 186 21.95 12.85 -1.44
CA THR A 186 21.91 13.40 -0.07
C THR A 186 20.75 12.76 0.73
N ILE A 187 20.75 12.94 2.05
CA ILE A 187 19.66 12.43 2.89
C ILE A 187 18.31 13.08 2.55
N GLU A 188 18.33 14.35 2.15
CA GLU A 188 17.16 15.09 1.68
C GLU A 188 16.61 14.48 0.39
N GLU A 189 17.46 14.20 -0.60
CA GLU A 189 17.07 13.60 -1.88
C GLU A 189 16.46 12.20 -1.69
N VAL A 190 17.13 11.36 -0.89
CA VAL A 190 16.67 10.00 -0.55
C VAL A 190 15.31 10.05 0.15
N THR A 191 15.16 10.88 1.18
CA THR A 191 13.88 11.00 1.92
C THR A 191 12.78 11.63 1.06
N ILE A 192 13.08 12.59 0.18
CA ILE A 192 12.09 13.15 -0.77
C ILE A 192 11.60 12.08 -1.75
N HIS A 193 12.50 11.27 -2.32
CA HIS A 193 12.11 10.18 -3.21
C HIS A 193 11.24 9.15 -2.49
N LYS A 194 11.69 8.70 -1.31
CA LYS A 194 10.98 7.74 -0.46
C LYS A 194 9.59 8.24 -0.06
N ALA A 195 9.46 9.52 0.29
CA ALA A 195 8.17 10.14 0.63
C ALA A 195 7.22 10.21 -0.57
N ARG A 196 7.72 10.53 -1.77
CA ARG A 196 6.92 10.54 -3.01
C ARG A 196 6.45 9.14 -3.36
N ALA A 197 7.34 8.16 -3.42
CA ALA A 197 6.99 6.77 -3.72
C ALA A 197 6.01 6.19 -2.68
N ALA A 198 6.20 6.48 -1.39
CA ALA A 198 5.24 6.13 -0.34
C ALA A 198 3.86 6.79 -0.57
N ALA A 199 3.81 8.08 -0.85
CA ALA A 199 2.56 8.80 -1.13
C ALA A 199 1.85 8.24 -2.38
N ASP A 200 2.61 7.84 -3.39
CA ASP A 200 2.08 7.24 -4.61
C ASP A 200 1.57 5.80 -4.44
N LEU A 201 2.04 5.05 -3.45
CA LEU A 201 1.46 3.74 -3.11
C LEU A 201 0.28 3.85 -2.13
N ILE A 202 0.36 4.74 -1.13
CA ILE A 202 -0.69 4.94 -0.11
C ILE A 202 -1.88 5.76 -0.63
N LYS A 203 -1.66 6.63 -1.63
CA LYS A 203 -2.64 7.59 -2.17
C LYS A 203 -3.28 8.50 -1.09
N GLY A 204 -2.49 8.87 -0.09
CA GLY A 204 -2.89 9.75 1.03
C GLY A 204 -1.68 10.22 1.86
N PRO A 205 -1.91 10.81 3.04
CA PRO A 205 -0.83 11.36 3.86
C PRO A 205 0.14 10.30 4.37
N VAL A 206 1.43 10.53 4.17
CA VAL A 206 2.51 9.64 4.58
C VAL A 206 3.59 10.37 5.38
N LEU A 207 4.24 9.61 6.26
CA LEU A 207 5.46 9.99 6.94
C LEU A 207 6.51 8.90 6.66
N VAL A 208 7.72 9.28 6.25
CA VAL A 208 8.86 8.37 6.07
C VAL A 208 10.03 8.82 6.94
N GLU A 209 10.95 7.92 7.26
CA GLU A 209 12.16 8.22 8.04
C GLU A 209 13.41 7.56 7.44
N ASP A 210 14.46 8.36 7.26
CA ASP A 210 15.81 7.90 6.96
C ASP A 210 16.81 8.39 8.02
N THR A 211 17.93 7.70 8.15
CA THR A 211 18.90 7.93 9.23
C THR A 211 20.31 7.81 8.70
N CYS A 212 21.15 8.79 9.01
CA CYS A 212 22.56 8.81 8.67
C CYS A 212 23.43 8.76 9.92
N LEU A 213 24.65 8.24 9.73
CA LEU A 213 25.79 8.56 10.57
C LEU A 213 26.89 9.08 9.64
N GLY A 214 27.18 10.37 9.71
CA GLY A 214 28.22 11.01 8.91
C GLY A 214 29.43 11.35 9.76
N PHE A 215 30.64 10.99 9.33
CA PHE A 215 31.87 11.37 10.00
C PHE A 215 32.40 12.67 9.37
N ASN A 216 32.82 13.64 10.17
CA ASN A 216 33.26 14.96 9.66
C ASN A 216 34.54 14.83 8.82
N ALA A 217 35.53 14.08 9.29
CA ALA A 217 36.72 13.65 8.55
C ALA A 217 36.46 13.00 7.17
N TYR A 218 35.25 12.46 6.94
CA TYR A 218 34.82 11.86 5.66
C TYR A 218 33.74 12.70 4.94
N ASN A 219 33.64 14.00 5.23
CA ASN A 219 32.63 14.91 4.67
C ASN A 219 31.19 14.39 4.81
N ASN A 220 30.86 13.88 6.00
CA ASN A 220 29.58 13.23 6.36
C ASN A 220 29.27 11.88 5.67
N LEU A 221 30.24 11.23 5.01
CA LEU A 221 30.15 9.79 4.74
C LEU A 221 30.42 8.98 6.03
N PRO A 222 29.90 7.74 6.18
CA PRO A 222 29.09 6.98 5.22
C PRO A 222 27.66 7.52 5.03
N GLY A 223 27.17 8.40 5.90
CA GLY A 223 25.94 9.17 5.66
C GLY A 223 24.72 8.26 5.50
N PRO A 224 23.91 8.38 4.43
CA PRO A 224 22.75 7.51 4.18
C PRO A 224 23.15 6.04 3.95
N TYR A 225 24.40 5.78 3.57
CA TYR A 225 24.91 4.44 3.29
C TYR A 225 25.30 3.66 4.55
N ILE A 226 25.18 4.24 5.75
CA ILE A 226 25.59 3.64 7.03
C ILE A 226 25.08 2.19 7.23
N LYS A 227 23.85 1.89 6.80
CA LYS A 227 23.25 0.54 6.79
C LYS A 227 24.15 -0.49 6.10
N TRP A 228 24.70 -0.12 4.95
CA TRP A 228 25.53 -1.00 4.12
C TRP A 228 26.96 -1.09 4.64
N PHE A 229 27.53 0.01 5.15
CA PHE A 229 28.83 -0.02 5.83
C PHE A 229 28.78 -0.90 7.08
N LEU A 230 27.84 -0.65 8.00
CA LEU A 230 27.66 -1.47 9.21
C LEU A 230 27.47 -2.96 8.88
N LYS A 231 26.69 -3.29 7.84
CA LYS A 231 26.51 -4.69 7.40
C LYS A 231 27.80 -5.32 6.85
N SER A 232 28.65 -4.55 6.19
CA SER A 232 29.80 -5.07 5.43
C SER A 232 31.10 -5.13 6.23
N ILE A 233 31.34 -4.14 7.09
CA ILE A 233 32.58 -4.02 7.90
C ILE A 233 32.34 -4.05 9.42
N GLY A 234 31.09 -4.07 9.86
CA GLY A 234 30.73 -4.14 11.28
C GLY A 234 31.07 -2.88 12.09
N LEU A 235 30.74 -2.91 13.37
CA LEU A 235 31.03 -1.83 14.32
C LEU A 235 32.52 -1.51 14.41
N GLN A 236 33.37 -2.55 14.45
CA GLN A 236 34.82 -2.38 14.48
C GLN A 236 35.35 -1.71 13.20
N GLY A 237 34.82 -2.07 12.03
CA GLY A 237 35.19 -1.45 10.77
C GLY A 237 34.83 0.04 10.70
N LEU A 238 33.66 0.44 11.21
CA LEU A 238 33.27 1.85 11.31
C LEU A 238 34.26 2.68 12.13
N VAL A 239 34.75 2.15 13.26
CA VAL A 239 35.79 2.79 14.08
C VAL A 239 37.14 2.79 13.35
N GLN A 240 37.48 1.69 12.66
CA GLN A 240 38.73 1.56 11.90
C GLN A 240 38.83 2.51 10.69
N MET A 241 37.71 2.89 10.05
CA MET A 241 37.71 3.92 8.99
C MET A 241 38.39 5.21 9.48
N LEU A 242 38.08 5.65 10.70
CA LEU A 242 38.64 6.87 11.29
C LEU A 242 40.03 6.70 11.90
N SER A 243 40.68 5.54 11.75
CA SER A 243 42.00 5.29 12.36
C SER A 243 43.10 6.24 11.86
N GLY A 244 43.06 6.64 10.58
CA GLY A 244 44.03 7.54 9.95
C GLY A 244 43.78 9.05 10.13
N PHE A 245 42.74 9.44 10.86
CA PHE A 245 42.36 10.84 11.09
C PHE A 245 42.48 11.19 12.57
N GLU A 246 42.85 12.42 12.91
CA GLU A 246 42.77 12.88 14.31
C GLU A 246 41.32 13.16 14.71
N ASP A 247 40.56 13.82 13.83
CA ASP A 247 39.13 14.06 13.98
C ASP A 247 38.32 12.76 14.02
N LYS A 248 37.58 12.55 15.13
CA LYS A 248 36.61 11.46 15.33
C LYS A 248 35.16 11.95 15.31
N SER A 249 34.93 13.25 15.12
CA SER A 249 33.61 13.85 15.28
C SER A 249 32.65 13.43 14.18
N ALA A 250 31.38 13.26 14.56
CA ALA A 250 30.35 12.69 13.72
C ALA A 250 28.96 13.25 14.04
N ASN A 251 28.09 13.20 13.04
CA ASN A 251 26.71 13.65 13.10
C ASN A 251 25.79 12.44 12.95
N ALA A 252 25.04 12.14 14.01
CA ALA A 252 23.84 11.32 13.92
C ALA A 252 22.71 12.21 13.34
N ILE A 253 22.12 11.82 12.21
CA ILE A 253 21.10 12.62 11.52
C ILE A 253 19.85 11.78 11.29
N CYS A 254 18.69 12.32 11.64
CA CYS A 254 17.38 11.77 11.26
C CYS A 254 16.67 12.79 10.37
N THR A 255 16.15 12.34 9.23
CA THR A 255 15.27 13.15 8.37
C THR A 255 13.93 12.45 8.25
N PHE A 256 12.87 13.10 8.73
CA PHE A 256 11.50 12.71 8.41
C PHE A 256 11.02 13.44 7.15
N GLY A 257 10.34 12.72 6.26
CA GLY A 257 9.64 13.29 5.12
C GLY A 257 8.13 13.13 5.28
N TYR A 258 7.41 14.23 5.37
CA TYR A 258 5.95 14.25 5.33
C TYR A 258 5.47 14.61 3.92
N CYS A 259 4.49 13.89 3.40
CA CYS A 259 3.81 14.24 2.16
C CYS A 259 2.30 14.05 2.33
N GLN A 260 1.50 15.03 1.90
CA GLN A 260 0.04 14.99 2.04
C GLN A 260 -0.63 14.00 1.05
N GLY A 261 0.04 13.65 -0.04
CA GLY A 261 -0.44 12.70 -1.05
C GLY A 261 0.28 12.86 -2.39
N PRO A 262 -0.12 12.09 -3.42
CA PRO A 262 0.44 12.19 -4.77
C PRO A 262 0.44 13.62 -5.30
N GLY A 263 1.57 14.06 -5.85
CA GLY A 263 1.72 15.40 -6.43
C GLY A 263 1.90 16.55 -5.43
N PHE A 264 1.83 16.31 -4.12
CA PHE A 264 2.14 17.34 -3.11
C PHE A 264 3.66 17.48 -2.88
N GLU A 265 4.05 18.64 -2.35
CA GLU A 265 5.42 18.87 -1.86
C GLU A 265 5.73 17.97 -0.65
N VAL A 266 6.94 17.42 -0.61
CA VAL A 266 7.47 16.73 0.57
C VAL A 266 8.08 17.77 1.51
N LYS A 267 7.60 17.82 2.75
CA LYS A 267 8.18 18.66 3.82
C LYS A 267 9.16 17.82 4.63
N LEU A 268 10.39 18.31 4.75
CA LEU A 268 11.46 17.65 5.49
C LEU A 268 11.61 18.22 6.90
N PHE A 269 11.78 17.32 7.87
CA PHE A 269 12.02 17.65 9.27
C PHE A 269 13.29 16.93 9.72
N GLN A 270 14.38 17.67 9.85
CA GLN A 270 15.70 17.12 10.17
C GLN A 270 16.10 17.43 11.62
N GLY A 271 16.62 16.41 12.29
CA GLY A 271 17.21 16.50 13.63
C GLY A 271 18.61 15.90 13.61
N ILE A 272 19.56 16.62 14.23
CA ILE A 272 20.97 16.25 14.28
C ILE A 272 21.40 16.14 15.74
N THR A 273 22.25 15.16 16.05
CA THR A 273 23.03 15.10 17.28
C THR A 273 24.51 15.00 16.91
N GLU A 274 25.28 16.00 17.32
CA GLU A 274 26.75 15.97 17.27
C GLU A 274 27.28 14.95 18.28
N GLY A 275 28.41 14.33 17.97
CA GLY A 275 29.10 13.39 18.84
C GLY A 275 30.42 12.94 18.23
N GLU A 276 30.95 11.82 18.72
CA GLU A 276 32.22 11.25 18.29
C GLU A 276 32.09 9.74 18.08
N ILE A 277 32.93 9.19 17.18
CA ILE A 277 33.04 7.76 16.95
C ILE A 277 34.10 7.17 17.88
N VAL A 278 33.66 6.20 18.68
CA VAL A 278 34.44 5.62 19.78
C VAL A 278 34.46 4.09 19.69
N SER A 279 35.43 3.46 20.35
CA SER A 279 35.45 2.01 20.55
C SER A 279 34.12 1.53 21.13
N SER A 280 33.58 0.43 20.57
CA SER A 280 32.23 -0.05 20.87
C SER A 280 32.00 -0.32 22.36
N ARG A 281 30.96 0.28 22.95
CA ARG A 281 30.50 0.04 24.33
C ARG A 281 28.99 -0.12 24.39
N GLY A 282 28.50 -0.84 25.40
CA GLY A 282 27.09 -1.18 25.56
C GLY A 282 26.59 -2.27 24.59
N PRO A 283 25.28 -2.57 24.59
CA PRO A 283 24.66 -3.54 23.70
C PRO A 283 24.86 -3.25 22.21
N THR A 284 24.97 -4.30 21.40
CA THR A 284 25.19 -4.21 19.94
C THR A 284 23.95 -4.62 19.13
N ASP A 285 22.77 -4.68 19.76
CA ASP A 285 21.50 -5.12 19.14
C ASP A 285 20.84 -4.06 18.26
N PHE A 286 21.22 -2.78 18.39
CA PHE A 286 20.64 -1.70 17.60
C PHE A 286 21.66 -0.84 16.84
N GLY A 287 21.92 -1.25 15.60
CA GLY A 287 22.58 -0.41 14.61
C GLY A 287 24.03 -0.07 14.98
N TRP A 288 24.31 1.23 15.05
CA TRP A 288 25.64 1.80 15.35
C TRP A 288 25.68 2.54 16.69
N ASP A 289 24.61 2.45 17.51
CA ASP A 289 24.48 3.17 18.78
C ASP A 289 25.66 2.93 19.74
N SER A 290 26.29 1.76 19.68
CA SER A 290 27.41 1.37 20.55
C SER A 290 28.75 1.99 20.18
N VAL A 291 28.91 2.57 18.98
CA VAL A 291 30.13 3.27 18.54
C VAL A 291 29.95 4.79 18.44
N PHE A 292 28.78 5.33 18.80
CA PHE A 292 28.50 6.77 18.78
C PHE A 292 28.29 7.31 20.19
N GLN A 293 29.15 8.26 20.59
CA GLN A 293 29.06 8.98 21.86
C GLN A 293 28.55 10.41 21.60
N PRO A 294 27.32 10.76 22.00
CA PRO A 294 26.79 12.11 21.79
C PRO A 294 27.56 13.16 22.62
N LYS A 295 27.77 14.33 22.02
CA LYS A 295 28.51 15.45 22.60
C LYS A 295 27.91 15.89 23.94
N GLY A 296 28.74 15.95 24.98
CA GLY A 296 28.33 16.28 26.35
C GLY A 296 27.99 15.07 27.23
N PHE A 297 28.25 13.84 26.78
CA PHE A 297 28.05 12.60 27.56
C PHE A 297 29.26 11.67 27.42
N ASP A 298 29.53 10.88 28.47
CA ASP A 298 30.56 9.83 28.47
C ASP A 298 30.04 8.46 28.03
N GLN A 299 28.71 8.31 27.93
CA GLN A 299 28.02 7.09 27.49
C GLN A 299 27.80 7.10 25.98
N THR A 300 27.95 5.94 25.33
CA THR A 300 27.44 5.74 23.96
C THR A 300 25.91 5.70 23.95
N TYR A 301 25.27 5.86 22.79
CA TYR A 301 23.81 5.70 22.68
C TYR A 301 23.32 4.32 23.14
N ALA A 302 24.15 3.27 23.07
CA ALA A 302 23.80 1.94 23.56
C ALA A 302 23.93 1.82 25.09
N GLU A 303 24.86 2.55 25.71
CA GLU A 303 25.00 2.63 27.17
C GLU A 303 23.90 3.48 27.83
N MET A 304 23.17 4.29 27.06
CA MET A 304 22.10 5.15 27.55
C MET A 304 20.79 4.41 27.83
N GLU A 305 20.13 4.80 28.92
CA GLU A 305 18.72 4.49 29.16
C GLU A 305 17.84 5.17 28.09
N LYS A 306 16.75 4.51 27.67
CA LYS A 306 15.95 4.90 26.50
C LYS A 306 15.20 6.22 26.68
N SER A 307 14.69 6.54 27.87
CA SER A 307 14.10 7.86 28.12
C SER A 307 15.15 8.97 28.01
N VAL A 308 16.37 8.76 28.54
CA VAL A 308 17.50 9.71 28.41
C VAL A 308 17.88 9.89 26.93
N LYS A 309 18.16 8.81 26.19
CA LYS A 309 18.46 8.84 24.75
C LYS A 309 17.35 9.58 23.97
N ASN A 310 16.09 9.32 24.32
CA ASN A 310 14.93 9.93 23.67
C ASN A 310 14.79 11.44 23.93
N THR A 311 15.51 12.07 24.87
CA THR A 311 15.50 13.55 24.99
C THR A 311 16.52 14.23 24.08
N ILE A 312 17.66 13.57 23.79
CA ILE A 312 18.78 14.17 23.04
C ILE A 312 18.90 13.68 21.59
N SER A 313 18.19 12.61 21.22
CA SER A 313 18.45 11.93 19.95
C SER A 313 18.07 12.76 18.72
N HIS A 314 18.86 12.55 17.66
CA HIS A 314 18.59 13.00 16.29
C HIS A 314 17.15 12.67 15.84
N ARG A 315 16.64 11.48 16.16
CA ARG A 315 15.24 11.09 15.89
C ARG A 315 14.22 11.92 16.68
N TYR A 316 14.43 12.15 17.98
CA TYR A 316 13.58 13.04 18.77
C TYR A 316 13.57 14.45 18.20
N ARG A 317 14.74 15.04 17.98
CA ARG A 317 14.91 16.39 17.42
C ARG A 317 14.26 16.57 16.04
N ALA A 318 14.14 15.50 15.27
CA ALA A 318 13.45 15.49 13.97
C ALA A 318 11.93 15.33 14.14
N LEU A 319 11.49 14.39 14.99
CA LEU A 319 10.10 14.06 15.23
C LEU A 319 9.35 15.14 16.04
N ASP A 320 10.07 15.91 16.86
CA ASP A 320 9.50 17.06 17.57
C ASP A 320 9.09 18.17 16.60
N LYS A 321 9.91 18.45 15.59
CA LYS A 321 9.56 19.37 14.49
C LYS A 321 8.35 18.88 13.68
N VAL A 322 8.19 17.56 13.52
CA VAL A 322 6.96 16.96 12.94
C VAL A 322 5.76 17.21 13.87
N ARG A 323 5.92 17.04 15.19
CA ARG A 323 4.88 17.31 16.20
C ARG A 323 4.46 18.78 16.18
N GLU A 324 5.39 19.72 16.23
CA GLU A 324 5.15 21.16 16.11
C GLU A 324 4.39 21.49 14.82
N PHE A 325 4.87 20.99 13.67
CA PHE A 325 4.22 21.21 12.38
C PHE A 325 2.77 20.71 12.34
N LEU A 326 2.51 19.47 12.80
CA LEU A 326 1.18 18.88 12.80
C LEU A 326 0.21 19.59 13.76
N LEU A 327 0.69 20.04 14.93
CA LEU A 327 -0.09 20.85 15.86
C LEU A 327 -0.35 22.26 15.30
N ALA A 328 0.56 22.82 14.50
CA ALA A 328 0.35 24.09 13.81
C ALA A 328 -0.60 24.01 12.59
N GLN A 329 -1.08 22.81 12.21
CA GLN A 329 -2.09 22.64 11.15
C GLN A 329 -3.53 22.59 11.67
N GLU A 330 -3.77 22.69 12.99
CA GLU A 330 -5.08 22.44 13.66
C GLU A 330 -6.24 23.33 13.19
#